data_AF-A0A328SMT7-F1
#
_entry.id   AF-A0A328SMT7-F1
#
_cell.length_a   1.000
_cell.length_b   1.000
_cell.length_c   1.000
_cell.angle_alpha   90.00
_cell.angle_beta   90.00
_cell.angle_gamma   90.00
#
_symmetry.space_group_name_H-M   'P 1'
#
loop_
_entity.id
_entity.type
_entity.pdbx_description
1 polymer ?
#
loop_
_entity_poly.entity_id
_entity_poly.type
_entity_poly.pdbx_seq_one_letter_code
_entity_poly.pdbx_strand_id
1 'polypeptide(L)' 'YDLWWNPAVENQATDRAYRIGQKTNVMVYRFITMGTFEEKINEMIHDKKELAELTVGSGEKFITEMNDKELKEMLTLRKI' A
#
# COMPACT_ATOMS: atom_id res chain seq x y z
N TYR A 1 -4.71 4.50 -13.35
CA TYR A 1 -4.19 3.21 -12.86
C TYR A 1 -3.19 3.63 -11.83
N ASP A 2 -3.60 3.61 -10.56
CA ASP A 2 -2.90 4.32 -9.50
C ASP A 2 -2.89 3.43 -8.26
N LEU A 3 -1.86 3.58 -7.43
CA LEU A 3 -1.70 2.81 -6.22
C LEU A 3 -2.85 3.06 -5.26
N TRP A 4 -3.54 2.00 -4.89
CA TRP A 4 -4.52 2.04 -3.82
C TRP A 4 -3.77 2.14 -2.49
N TRP A 5 -3.93 3.27 -1.84
CA TRP A 5 -3.36 3.59 -0.54
C TRP A 5 -3.87 2.72 0.60
N ASN A 6 -5.01 2.07 0.38
CA ASN A 6 -5.57 1.07 1.27
C ASN A 6 -5.34 -0.34 0.71
N PRO A 7 -4.40 -1.11 1.28
CA PRO A 7 -4.11 -2.48 0.87
C PRO A 7 -5.34 -3.39 0.87
N ALA A 8 -6.31 -3.14 1.76
CA ALA A 8 -7.52 -3.95 1.85
C ALA A 8 -8.39 -3.88 0.58
N VAL A 9 -8.37 -2.74 -0.12
CA VAL A 9 -9.15 -2.59 -1.36
C VAL A 9 -8.48 -3.33 -2.52
N GLU A 10 -7.14 -3.29 -2.58
CA GLU A 10 -6.37 -4.05 -3.56
C GLU A 10 -6.51 -5.57 -3.33
N ASN A 11 -6.45 -6.01 -2.07
CA ASN A 11 -6.70 -7.41 -1.71
C ASN A 11 -8.10 -7.85 -2.12
N GLN A 12 -9.13 -7.03 -1.86
CA GLN A 12 -10.50 -7.34 -2.29
C GLN A 12 -10.62 -7.44 -3.82
N ALA A 13 -9.95 -6.56 -4.57
CA ALA A 13 -9.94 -6.62 -6.03
C ALA A 13 -9.23 -7.88 -6.54
N THR A 14 -8.12 -8.25 -5.90
CA THR A 14 -7.36 -9.46 -6.19
C THR A 14 -8.17 -10.72 -5.87
N ASP A 15 -8.84 -10.78 -4.71
CA ASP A 15 -9.70 -11.89 -4.31
C ASP A 15 -10.87 -12.10 -5.28
N ARG A 16 -11.42 -11.02 -5.85
CA ARG A 16 -12.43 -11.11 -6.92
C ARG A 16 -11.86 -11.75 -8.19
N ALA A 17 -10.58 -11.53 -8.48
CA ALA A 17 -9.90 -12.13 -9.63
C ALA A 17 -9.48 -13.59 -9.38
N TYR A 18 -9.16 -13.99 -8.14
CA TYR A 18 -8.79 -15.36 -7.75
C TYR A 18 -9.99 -16.27 -7.38
N ARG A 19 -11.21 -15.84 -7.71
CA ARG A 19 -12.47 -16.44 -7.26
C ARG A 19 -12.50 -17.98 -7.29
N ILE A 20 -13.21 -18.59 -6.33
CA ILE A 20 -13.37 -20.05 -6.22
C ILE A 20 -13.83 -20.65 -7.56
N GLY A 21 -13.06 -21.62 -8.06
CA GLY A 21 -13.33 -22.29 -9.35
C GLY A 21 -12.47 -21.79 -10.52
N GLN A 22 -11.64 -20.78 -10.31
CA GLN A 22 -10.63 -20.36 -11.27
C GLN A 22 -9.59 -21.47 -11.48
N LYS A 23 -9.36 -21.87 -12.74
CA LYS A 23 -8.41 -22.94 -13.13
C LYS A 23 -7.14 -22.42 -13.78
N THR A 24 -7.01 -21.10 -13.90
CA THR A 24 -5.95 -20.43 -14.64
C THR A 24 -5.22 -19.47 -13.72
N ASN A 25 -3.91 -19.35 -13.93
CA ASN A 25 -3.08 -18.46 -13.12
C ASN A 25 -3.48 -17.00 -13.34
N VAL A 26 -3.71 -16.28 -12.24
CA VAL A 26 -3.91 -14.82 -12.25
C VAL A 26 -2.56 -14.16 -12.04
N MET A 27 -2.24 -13.18 -12.87
CA MET A 27 -1.09 -12.29 -12.68
C MET A 27 -1.62 -10.91 -12.31
N VAL A 28 -1.15 -10.38 -11.18
CA VAL A 28 -1.47 -9.02 -10.74
C VAL A 28 -0.24 -8.17 -10.97
N TYR A 29 -0.36 -7.18 -11.87
CA TYR A 29 0.69 -6.22 -12.15
C TYR A 29 0.40 -4.91 -11.43
N ARG A 30 1.40 -4.43 -10.70
CA ARG A 30 1.34 -3.14 -10.03
C ARG A 30 2.46 -2.28 -10.60
N PHE A 31 2.09 -1.17 -11.22
CA PHE A 31 3.04 -0.20 -11.75
C PHE A 31 3.40 0.78 -10.64
N ILE A 32 4.70 1.01 -10.46
CA ILE A 32 5.25 1.95 -9.48
C ILE A 32 6.25 2.82 -10.21
N THR A 33 6.06 4.13 -10.13
CA THR A 33 6.95 5.10 -10.76
C THR A 33 8.09 5.44 -9.80
N MET A 34 9.32 5.09 -10.20
CA MET A 34 10.53 5.36 -9.41
C MET A 34 10.76 6.87 -9.17
N GLY A 35 11.30 7.21 -8.00
CA GLY A 35 11.58 8.58 -7.59
C GLY A 35 10.33 9.41 -7.32
N THR A 36 9.14 8.80 -7.41
CA THR A 36 7.90 9.45 -7.08
C THR A 36 7.39 9.00 -5.73
N PHE A 37 6.36 9.68 -5.30
CA PHE A 37 5.64 9.39 -4.10
C PHE A 37 5.07 7.95 -4.01
N GLU A 38 4.78 7.33 -5.15
CA GLU A 38 4.32 5.95 -5.27
C GLU A 38 5.29 4.95 -4.61
N GLU A 39 6.60 5.20 -4.76
CA GLU A 39 7.66 4.38 -4.18
C GLU A 39 7.69 4.52 -2.66
N LYS A 40 7.57 5.74 -2.13
CA LYS A 40 7.53 5.99 -0.68
C LYS A 40 6.29 5.40 0.00
N ILE A 41 5.13 5.48 -0.66
CA ILE A 41 3.91 4.83 -0.17
C ILE A 41 4.11 3.33 -0.12
N ASN A 42 4.71 2.77 -1.17
CA ASN A 42 4.96 1.35 -1.24
C ASN A 42 5.88 0.86 -0.12
N GLU A 43 6.99 1.55 0.13
CA GLU A 43 7.88 1.28 1.26
C GLU A 43 7.13 1.38 2.58
N MET A 44 6.39 2.47 2.81
CA MET A 44 5.66 2.68 4.06
C MET A 44 4.59 1.62 4.30
N ILE A 45 3.84 1.19 3.27
CA ILE A 45 2.86 0.11 3.38
C ILE A 45 3.55 -1.21 3.71
N HIS A 46 4.72 -1.47 3.12
CA HIS A 46 5.49 -2.68 3.39
C HIS A 46 5.98 -2.73 4.84
N ASP A 47 6.64 -1.66 5.30
CA ASP A 47 7.14 -1.54 6.68
C ASP A 47 5.98 -1.63 7.68
N LYS A 48 4.85 -1.00 7.38
CA LYS A 48 3.65 -1.06 8.23
C LYS A 48 3.03 -2.45 8.24
N LYS A 49 3.03 -3.18 7.13
CA LYS A 49 2.53 -4.56 7.08
C LYS A 49 3.39 -5.49 7.91
N GLU A 50 4.72 -5.36 7.82
CA GLU A 50 5.66 -6.11 8.64
C GLU A 50 5.45 -5.80 10.14
N LEU A 51 5.34 -4.52 10.49
CA LEU A 51 4.99 -4.11 11.85
C LEU A 51 3.63 -4.63 12.31
N ALA A 52 2.60 -4.63 11.45
CA ALA A 52 1.27 -5.13 11.79
C ALA A 52 1.25 -6.67 11.96
N GLU A 53 1.98 -7.41 11.13
CA GLU A 53 2.20 -8.85 11.28
C GLU A 53 2.97 -9.18 12.57
N LEU A 54 3.88 -8.30 12.99
CA LEU A 54 4.56 -8.39 14.28
C LEU A 54 3.68 -7.97 15.47
N THR A 55 2.68 -7.11 15.25
CA THR A 55 1.94 -6.41 16.32
C THR A 55 0.54 -6.97 16.57
N VAL A 56 -0.01 -7.87 15.73
CA VAL A 56 -1.37 -8.48 15.81
C VAL A 56 -2.04 -8.27 17.18
N GLY A 57 -2.71 -7.11 17.34
CA GLY A 57 -3.14 -6.67 18.67
C GLY A 57 -3.63 -5.23 18.82
N SER A 58 -3.30 -4.28 17.93
CA SER A 58 -3.75 -2.88 18.09
C SER A 58 -4.06 -2.22 16.76
N GLY A 59 -5.27 -1.67 16.66
CA GLY A 59 -5.94 -1.24 15.43
C GLY A 59 -5.22 -0.18 14.58
N GLU A 60 -5.56 -0.23 13.30
CA GLU A 60 -5.02 0.58 12.20
C GLU A 60 -5.14 2.09 12.46
N LYS A 61 -4.01 2.82 12.50
CA LYS A 61 -4.00 4.28 12.40
C LYS A 61 -3.87 4.70 10.94
N PHE A 62 -4.98 5.23 10.43
CA PHE A 62 -5.13 5.69 9.05
C PHE A 62 -4.38 7.02 8.80
N ILE A 63 -4.09 7.31 7.53
CA ILE A 63 -3.39 8.54 7.05
C ILE A 63 -4.04 9.83 7.58
N THR A 64 -5.32 9.78 7.94
CA THR A 64 -6.07 10.90 8.55
C THR A 64 -5.58 11.32 9.93
N GLU A 65 -4.67 10.55 10.56
CA GLU A 65 -4.12 10.86 11.89
C GLU A 65 -2.69 11.43 11.85
N MET A 66 -2.10 11.63 10.66
CA MET A 66 -0.74 12.16 10.52
C MET A 66 -0.71 13.68 10.71
N ASN A 67 0.35 14.20 11.32
CA ASN A 67 0.50 15.65 11.53
C ASN A 67 1.03 16.38 10.27
N ASP A 68 0.83 17.69 10.21
CA ASP A 68 1.19 18.51 9.03
C ASP A 68 2.67 18.41 8.63
N LYS A 69 3.56 18.16 9.59
CA LYS A 69 5.00 18.02 9.33
C LYS A 69 5.30 16.69 8.64
N GLU A 70 4.73 15.60 9.14
CA GLU A 70 4.83 14.27 8.53
C GLU A 70 4.22 14.25 7.13
N LEU A 71 3.08 14.92 6.95
CA LEU A 71 2.43 15.03 5.64
C LEU A 71 3.33 15.78 4.64
N LYS A 72 3.99 16.86 5.06
CA LYS A 72 4.88 17.66 4.21
C LYS A 72 6.17 16.92 3.84
N GLU A 73 6.73 16.14 4.75
CA GLU A 73 7.88 15.25 4.48
C GLU A 73 7.52 14.10 3.54
N MET A 74 6.27 13.61 3.63
CA MET A 74 5.75 12.60 2.72
C MET A 74 5.60 13.13 1.29
N LEU A 75 5.04 14.33 1.15
CA LEU A 75 4.69 14.96 -0.14
C LEU A 75 5.87 15.59 -0.90
N THR A 76 7.06 15.69 -0.28
CA THR A 76 8.23 16.30 -0.92
C THR A 76 9.04 15.30 -1.74
N LEU A 77 9.37 15.63 -2.99
CA LEU A 77 10.14 14.77 -3.89
C LEU A 77 11.61 14.71 -3.45
N ARG A 78 12.20 13.52 -3.28
CA ARG A 78 13.64 13.38 -3.00
C ARG A 78 14.39 13.58 -4.32
N LYS A 79 15.35 14.52 -4.35
CA LYS A 79 16.30 14.61 -5.47
C LYS A 79 17.30 13.47 -5.36
N ILE A 80 17.50 12.78 -6.48
CA ILE A 80 18.50 11.74 -6.70
C ILE A 80 19.90 12.35 -6.60
#